data_AF-A0A5U8XJT4-F1
#
_entry.id   AF-A0A5U8XJT4-F1
#
_cell.length_a   1.000
_cell.length_b   1.000
_cell.length_c   1.000
_cell.angle_alpha   90.00
_cell.angle_beta   90.00
_cell.angle_gamma   90.00
#
_symmetry.space_group_name_H-M   'P 1'
#
loop_
_entity.id
_entity.type
_entity.pdbx_description
1 polymer ?
#
loop_
_entity_poly.entity_id
_entity_poly.type
_entity_poly.pdbx_seq_one_letter_code
_entity_poly.pdbx_strand_id
1 'polypeptide(L)'
;MYDLQGFINIGPLKDNTPGGVTAPVGELSEYATSFAKDKQWFSKANMQVELVAFTSKRDKVAITVPSSFSDNVLTVTQWIYSQAINGVLKNDEVEFQRLLVGQFSSKISKVSTGAMIEGKGNWFPRWIAYTLEGQEENEIRLWFSDADFAKDYRGFDIEVILMLNPIDTFQSVKTVVEKALEEWNLPDHHDKVNEMANKFPYTAIHTNYYTWHDREDSESTIPNIVFTCIIYGPQGRNPTYVKEAYQNAVLSQSGYSRVDWAKVFPDLFSTTRFTFIPGWQVRGIPNMEDIASLYSPMLPYDFILKSIDTFGEWSATESDTTIPHKVPATDVCIIPAQYKSLSAVCISGPENADNKKTLHETIPDYALISTSSSEISRVSKPTTEWIRLYIQALIAAEEYHPYAGTTDVVKVIDENNKDLAFYIFEHENVEYRVLSRTSVWPEVV
;
A
#
# COMPACT_ATOMS: atom_id res chain seq x y z
N MET A 1 14.77 18.35 -7.95
CA MET A 1 13.77 17.70 -8.83
C MET A 1 12.36 18.09 -8.40
N TYR A 2 11.53 18.53 -9.35
CA TYR A 2 10.12 18.86 -9.15
C TYR A 2 9.22 17.67 -9.50
N ASP A 3 8.27 17.33 -8.63
CA ASP A 3 7.31 16.24 -8.82
C ASP A 3 5.88 16.79 -8.78
N LEU A 4 5.13 16.58 -9.85
CA LEU A 4 3.73 16.97 -9.99
C LEU A 4 2.88 15.73 -10.28
N GLN A 5 1.97 15.42 -9.36
CA GLN A 5 1.02 14.31 -9.51
C GLN A 5 -0.40 14.83 -9.33
N GLY A 6 -1.28 14.55 -10.28
CA GLY A 6 -2.64 15.09 -10.23
C GLY A 6 -3.67 14.31 -11.06
N PHE A 7 -4.93 14.54 -10.76
CA PHE A 7 -6.05 13.98 -11.50
C PHE A 7 -6.64 15.02 -12.45
N ILE A 8 -7.09 14.56 -13.62
CA ILE A 8 -7.73 15.42 -14.62
C ILE A 8 -9.24 15.21 -14.57
N ASN A 9 -9.95 16.19 -14.01
CA ASN A 9 -11.41 16.27 -14.09
C ASN A 9 -11.82 16.75 -15.48
N ILE A 10 -12.85 16.11 -16.05
CA ILE A 10 -13.44 16.47 -17.34
C ILE A 10 -14.94 16.62 -17.14
N GLY A 11 -15.40 17.86 -17.01
CA GLY A 11 -16.80 18.18 -16.67
C GLY A 11 -17.85 17.43 -17.52
N PRO A 12 -17.72 17.39 -18.86
CA PRO A 12 -18.67 16.67 -19.73
C PRO A 12 -18.73 15.15 -19.53
N LEU A 13 -17.71 14.52 -18.92
CA LEU A 13 -17.67 13.06 -18.74
C LEU A 13 -18.25 12.57 -17.42
N LYS A 14 -18.48 13.46 -16.46
CA LYS A 14 -19.03 13.09 -15.14
C LYS A 14 -20.35 12.33 -15.24
N ASP A 15 -20.53 11.37 -14.35
CA ASP A 15 -21.73 10.58 -14.14
C ASP A 15 -22.48 11.13 -12.92
N ASN A 16 -23.59 11.81 -13.16
CA ASN A 16 -24.40 12.41 -12.10
C ASN A 16 -25.41 11.41 -11.50
N THR A 17 -25.23 10.11 -11.74
CA THR A 17 -26.11 9.08 -11.18
C THR A 17 -25.94 9.02 -9.66
N PRO A 18 -27.03 9.14 -8.88
CA PRO A 18 -26.96 9.03 -7.42
C PRO A 18 -26.36 7.69 -6.96
N GLY A 19 -25.69 7.70 -5.80
CA GLY A 19 -25.11 6.49 -5.20
C GLY A 19 -23.59 6.38 -5.33
N GLY A 20 -22.91 7.46 -5.71
CA GLY A 20 -21.44 7.49 -5.77
C GLY A 20 -20.85 6.74 -6.97
N VAL A 21 -21.62 6.63 -8.05
CA VAL A 21 -21.10 6.10 -9.32
C VAL A 21 -20.08 7.09 -9.87
N THR A 22 -18.87 6.61 -10.14
CA THR A 22 -17.79 7.42 -10.72
C THR A 22 -17.59 7.00 -12.16
N ALA A 23 -17.59 7.95 -13.09
CA ALA A 23 -17.31 7.68 -14.49
C ALA A 23 -15.92 7.05 -14.65
N PRO A 24 -15.73 6.10 -15.58
CA PRO A 24 -14.43 5.48 -15.82
C PRO A 24 -13.31 6.46 -16.21
N VAL A 25 -13.68 7.65 -16.68
CA VAL A 25 -12.77 8.69 -17.17
C VAL A 25 -13.24 10.07 -16.74
N GLY A 26 -12.31 10.88 -16.23
CA GLY A 26 -12.50 12.32 -16.04
C GLY A 26 -13.36 12.70 -14.84
N GLU A 27 -13.64 11.74 -13.95
CA GLU A 27 -14.38 11.99 -12.71
C GLU A 27 -13.61 11.42 -11.53
N LEU A 28 -13.29 12.29 -10.58
CA LEU A 28 -12.64 11.93 -9.33
C LEU A 28 -13.69 11.50 -8.30
N SER A 29 -13.51 10.34 -7.68
CA SER A 29 -14.41 9.85 -6.64
C SER A 29 -14.22 10.58 -5.31
N GLU A 30 -15.26 10.65 -4.49
CA GLU A 30 -15.17 11.23 -3.13
C GLU A 30 -14.09 10.53 -2.29
N TYR A 31 -13.91 9.22 -2.46
CA TYR A 31 -12.83 8.47 -1.83
C TYR A 31 -11.45 8.97 -2.26
N ALA A 32 -11.21 9.12 -3.55
CA ALA A 32 -9.92 9.59 -4.06
C ALA A 32 -9.64 11.06 -3.71
N THR A 33 -10.67 11.89 -3.52
CA THR A 33 -10.48 13.28 -3.05
C THR A 33 -9.84 13.35 -1.67
N SER A 34 -9.98 12.32 -0.82
CA SER A 34 -9.46 12.33 0.55
C SER A 34 -7.97 12.00 0.64
N PHE A 35 -7.30 11.72 -0.48
CA PHE A 35 -5.92 11.23 -0.49
C PHE A 35 -4.84 12.22 -0.07
N ALA A 36 -5.16 13.51 -0.11
CA ALA A 36 -4.25 14.57 0.32
C ALA A 36 -5.06 15.69 0.98
N LYS A 37 -4.48 16.32 2.01
CA LYS A 37 -5.06 17.51 2.64
C LYS A 37 -5.05 18.70 1.69
N ASP A 38 -3.85 19.06 1.22
CA ASP A 38 -3.60 20.31 0.49
C ASP A 38 -3.65 20.12 -1.04
N LYS A 39 -4.84 19.81 -1.54
CA LYS A 39 -5.10 19.73 -2.98
C LYS A 39 -5.14 21.13 -3.59
N GLN A 40 -4.60 21.29 -4.79
CA GLN A 40 -4.64 22.53 -5.55
C GLN A 40 -5.44 22.36 -6.84
N TRP A 41 -6.30 23.31 -7.16
CA TRP A 41 -7.25 23.22 -8.26
C TRP A 41 -6.94 24.26 -9.33
N PHE A 42 -6.81 23.84 -10.58
CA PHE A 42 -6.48 24.70 -11.70
C PHE A 42 -7.42 24.46 -12.87
N SER A 43 -8.06 25.53 -13.35
CA SER A 43 -8.94 25.50 -14.51
C SER A 43 -8.84 26.81 -15.29
N LYS A 44 -9.32 26.79 -16.55
CA LYS A 44 -9.41 27.98 -17.41
C LYS A 44 -10.80 28.04 -18.02
N ALA A 45 -11.39 29.23 -18.10
CA ALA A 45 -12.78 29.43 -18.52
C ALA A 45 -13.14 28.82 -19.89
N ASN A 46 -12.17 28.69 -20.80
CA ASN A 46 -12.37 28.17 -22.16
C ASN A 46 -11.94 26.69 -22.31
N MET A 47 -11.72 25.98 -21.21
CA MET A 47 -11.30 24.58 -21.20
C MET A 47 -12.35 23.70 -20.51
N GLN A 48 -12.46 22.46 -20.95
CA GLN A 48 -13.36 21.45 -20.37
C GLN A 48 -12.68 20.59 -19.30
N VAL A 49 -11.37 20.80 -19.12
CA VAL A 49 -10.50 20.05 -18.22
C VAL A 49 -10.09 20.91 -17.02
N GLU A 50 -9.91 20.25 -15.88
CA GLU A 50 -9.42 20.82 -14.64
C GLU A 50 -8.35 19.91 -14.05
N LEU A 51 -7.25 20.49 -13.58
CA LEU A 51 -6.22 19.77 -12.84
C LEU A 51 -6.52 19.86 -11.34
N VAL A 52 -6.63 18.71 -10.71
CA VAL A 52 -6.59 18.55 -9.25
C VAL A 52 -5.20 18.01 -8.89
N ALA A 53 -4.31 18.89 -8.44
CA ALA A 53 -2.96 18.50 -8.03
C ALA A 53 -2.97 17.98 -6.58
N PHE A 54 -2.51 16.75 -6.42
CA PHE A 54 -2.36 16.08 -5.12
C PHE A 54 -0.92 16.12 -4.61
N THR A 55 0.06 16.09 -5.51
CA THR A 55 1.47 16.31 -5.19
C THR A 55 1.99 17.47 -6.02
N SER A 56 2.64 18.42 -5.36
CA SER A 56 3.47 19.44 -5.99
C SER A 56 4.65 19.68 -5.06
N LYS A 57 5.77 19.01 -5.32
CA LYS A 57 6.93 19.03 -4.44
C LYS A 57 8.18 19.43 -5.21
N ARG A 58 8.95 20.37 -4.66
CA ARG A 58 10.33 20.64 -5.10
C ARG A 58 11.26 20.15 -4.02
N ASP A 59 12.12 19.18 -4.37
CA ASP A 59 13.09 18.59 -3.44
C ASP A 59 12.42 18.11 -2.12
N LYS A 60 11.29 17.41 -2.28
CA LYS A 60 10.42 16.87 -1.21
C LYS A 60 9.61 17.91 -0.42
N VAL A 61 9.79 19.21 -0.65
CA VAL A 61 9.03 20.27 0.00
C VAL A 61 7.78 20.60 -0.82
N ALA A 62 6.61 20.57 -0.20
CA ALA A 62 5.36 20.95 -0.85
C ALA A 62 5.36 22.44 -1.24
N ILE A 63 4.96 22.74 -2.47
CA ILE A 63 4.86 24.09 -3.01
C ILE A 63 3.58 24.26 -3.83
N THR A 64 3.15 25.50 -4.02
CA THR A 64 2.14 25.83 -5.03
C THR A 64 2.63 25.41 -6.41
N VAL A 65 1.77 24.77 -7.22
CA VAL A 65 2.12 24.40 -8.60
C VAL A 65 2.51 25.66 -9.37
N PRO A 66 3.72 25.74 -9.94
CA PRO A 66 4.11 26.91 -10.71
C PRO A 66 3.25 27.01 -11.99
N SER A 67 2.93 28.25 -12.39
CA SER A 67 2.01 28.49 -13.51
C SER A 67 2.48 27.89 -14.84
N SER A 68 3.80 27.81 -15.07
CA SER A 68 4.37 27.15 -16.25
C SER A 68 3.97 25.67 -16.37
N PHE A 69 3.90 24.98 -15.23
CA PHE A 69 3.48 23.58 -15.16
C PHE A 69 1.96 23.45 -15.29
N SER A 70 1.18 24.19 -14.50
CA SER A 70 -0.29 24.10 -14.57
C SER A 70 -0.83 24.46 -15.96
N ASP A 71 -0.25 25.48 -16.61
CA ASP A 71 -0.64 25.89 -17.96
C ASP A 71 -0.29 24.85 -19.02
N ASN A 72 0.88 24.21 -18.89
CA ASN A 72 1.27 23.12 -19.77
C ASN A 72 0.32 21.92 -19.61
N VAL A 73 0.07 21.50 -18.37
CA VAL A 73 -0.83 20.37 -18.07
C VAL A 73 -2.20 20.62 -18.67
N LEU A 74 -2.82 21.77 -18.39
CA LEU A 74 -4.13 22.11 -18.94
C LEU A 74 -4.14 22.16 -20.47
N THR A 75 -3.06 22.62 -21.11
CA THR A 75 -2.94 22.63 -22.58
C THR A 75 -2.87 21.21 -23.15
N VAL A 76 -2.06 20.35 -22.56
CA VAL A 76 -1.89 18.95 -22.99
C VAL A 76 -3.20 18.19 -22.81
N THR A 77 -3.82 18.28 -21.63
CA THR A 77 -5.02 17.50 -21.29
C THR A 77 -6.25 18.01 -22.04
N GLN A 78 -6.34 19.32 -22.32
CA GLN A 78 -7.36 19.87 -23.21
C GLN A 78 -7.20 19.35 -24.64
N TRP A 79 -5.97 19.21 -25.15
CA TRP A 79 -5.74 18.62 -26.46
C TRP A 79 -6.17 17.15 -26.50
N ILE A 80 -5.83 16.36 -25.46
CA ILE A 80 -6.27 14.96 -25.34
C ILE A 80 -7.80 14.87 -25.38
N TYR A 81 -8.48 15.69 -24.58
CA TYR A 81 -9.94 15.78 -24.59
C TYR A 81 -10.47 16.08 -25.99
N SER A 82 -9.94 17.10 -26.66
CA SER A 82 -10.36 17.49 -28.01
C SER A 82 -10.14 16.38 -29.05
N GLN A 83 -9.02 15.65 -28.99
CA GLN A 83 -8.78 14.51 -29.90
C GLN A 83 -9.74 13.35 -29.64
N ALA A 84 -10.04 13.08 -28.37
CA ALA A 84 -10.97 12.03 -27.97
C ALA A 84 -12.38 12.32 -28.48
N ILE A 85 -12.93 13.50 -28.20
CA ILE A 85 -14.31 13.86 -28.60
C ILE A 85 -14.49 13.98 -30.12
N ASN A 86 -13.41 14.28 -30.87
CA ASN A 86 -13.42 14.29 -32.33
C ASN A 86 -13.27 12.87 -32.92
N GLY A 87 -13.22 11.84 -32.08
CA GLY A 87 -13.13 10.44 -32.49
C GLY A 87 -11.76 10.05 -33.09
N VAL A 88 -10.72 10.87 -32.90
CA VAL A 88 -9.37 10.60 -33.39
C VAL A 88 -8.71 9.48 -32.58
N LEU A 89 -8.84 9.54 -31.26
CA LEU A 89 -8.28 8.52 -30.38
C LEU A 89 -9.09 7.21 -30.47
N LYS A 90 -8.37 6.09 -30.50
CA LYS A 90 -8.91 4.72 -30.57
C LYS A 90 -8.38 3.89 -29.40
N ASN A 91 -8.81 2.63 -29.30
CA ASN A 91 -8.26 1.66 -28.36
C ASN A 91 -6.86 1.18 -28.80
N ASP A 92 -5.92 2.11 -28.94
CA ASP A 92 -4.54 1.88 -29.34
C ASP A 92 -3.64 2.85 -28.58
N GLU A 93 -2.97 2.33 -27.56
CA GLU A 93 -2.08 3.11 -26.69
C GLU A 93 -0.84 3.61 -27.44
N VAL A 94 -0.26 2.77 -28.30
CA VAL A 94 0.98 3.10 -29.03
C VAL A 94 0.73 4.24 -29.99
N GLU A 95 -0.41 4.20 -30.71
CA GLU A 95 -0.81 5.28 -31.59
C GLU A 95 -1.12 6.57 -30.81
N PHE A 96 -1.81 6.47 -29.66
CA PHE A 96 -2.03 7.63 -28.80
C PHE A 96 -0.71 8.28 -28.36
N GLN A 97 0.24 7.49 -27.86
CA GLN A 97 1.55 7.98 -27.42
C GLN A 97 2.30 8.65 -28.58
N ARG A 98 2.24 8.06 -29.79
CA ARG A 98 2.85 8.65 -31.00
C ARG A 98 2.23 10.01 -31.35
N LEU A 99 0.91 10.14 -31.29
CA LEU A 99 0.21 11.40 -31.56
C LEU A 99 0.57 12.47 -30.52
N LEU A 100 0.60 12.10 -29.24
CA LEU A 100 0.96 12.99 -28.14
C LEU A 100 2.40 13.53 -28.29
N VAL A 101 3.36 12.64 -28.54
CA VAL A 101 4.76 13.02 -28.79
C VAL A 101 4.87 13.88 -30.05
N GLY A 102 4.16 13.53 -31.13
CA GLY A 102 4.17 14.30 -32.36
C GLY A 102 3.70 15.75 -32.15
N GLN A 103 2.61 15.94 -31.41
CA GLN A 103 2.03 17.26 -31.14
C GLN A 103 2.90 18.13 -30.22
N PHE A 104 3.57 17.53 -29.23
CA PHE A 104 4.27 18.25 -28.17
C PHE A 104 5.78 17.99 -28.11
N SER A 105 6.38 17.46 -29.19
CA SER A 105 7.81 17.07 -29.26
C SER A 105 8.81 18.15 -28.84
N SER A 106 8.49 19.43 -28.99
CA SER A 106 9.35 20.55 -28.56
C SER A 106 9.15 20.99 -27.11
N LYS A 107 8.16 20.43 -26.41
CA LYS A 107 7.75 20.85 -25.06
C LYS A 107 7.76 19.71 -24.04
N ILE A 108 7.61 18.46 -24.46
CA ILE A 108 7.59 17.31 -23.54
C ILE A 108 8.52 16.21 -24.01
N SER A 109 9.08 15.47 -23.08
CA SER A 109 9.90 14.28 -23.33
C SER A 109 9.58 13.16 -22.35
N LYS A 110 10.26 12.01 -22.49
CA LYS A 110 10.10 10.81 -21.65
C LYS A 110 8.63 10.41 -21.46
N VAL A 111 7.86 10.51 -22.54
CA VAL A 111 6.41 10.26 -22.51
C VAL A 111 6.15 8.77 -22.29
N SER A 112 5.31 8.46 -21.31
CA SER A 112 4.75 7.15 -21.05
C SER A 112 3.25 7.29 -20.80
N THR A 113 2.49 6.26 -21.12
CA THR A 113 1.03 6.28 -21.08
C THR A 113 0.49 5.01 -20.46
N GLY A 114 -0.74 5.05 -19.98
CA GLY A 114 -1.50 3.86 -19.63
C GLY A 114 -2.39 3.43 -20.79
N ALA A 115 -2.80 2.16 -20.76
CA ALA A 115 -3.75 1.59 -21.70
C ALA A 115 -5.00 2.46 -21.90
N MET A 116 -5.59 2.37 -23.08
CA MET A 116 -6.79 3.15 -23.41
C MET A 116 -8.01 2.61 -22.67
N ILE A 117 -8.90 3.50 -22.27
CA ILE A 117 -10.17 3.22 -21.60
C ILE A 117 -11.28 4.05 -22.24
N GLU A 118 -12.48 3.48 -22.31
CA GLU A 118 -13.63 4.13 -22.89
C GLU A 118 -14.36 4.99 -21.84
N GLY A 119 -14.67 6.24 -22.20
CA GLY A 119 -15.53 7.15 -21.46
C GLY A 119 -16.57 7.77 -22.38
N LYS A 120 -17.86 7.47 -22.14
CA LYS A 120 -19.01 7.94 -22.95
C LYS A 120 -18.80 7.78 -24.47
N GLY A 121 -18.32 6.62 -24.93
CA GLY A 121 -18.13 6.33 -26.35
C GLY A 121 -16.81 6.83 -26.96
N ASN A 122 -15.94 7.49 -26.18
CA ASN A 122 -14.66 8.01 -26.65
C ASN A 122 -13.49 7.37 -25.89
N TRP A 123 -12.34 7.26 -26.54
CA TRP A 123 -11.14 6.63 -25.96
C TRP A 123 -10.21 7.67 -25.33
N PHE A 124 -9.77 7.38 -24.11
CA PHE A 124 -8.83 8.18 -23.35
C PHE A 124 -7.72 7.30 -22.77
N PRO A 125 -6.50 7.82 -22.56
CA PRO A 125 -5.51 7.10 -21.77
C PRO A 125 -5.96 7.01 -20.30
N ARG A 126 -5.64 5.91 -19.61
CA ARG A 126 -5.86 5.82 -18.14
C ARG A 126 -5.04 6.84 -17.36
N TRP A 127 -3.81 7.04 -17.79
CA TRP A 127 -2.86 8.00 -17.24
C TRP A 127 -1.82 8.39 -18.29
N ILE A 128 -1.13 9.52 -18.05
CA ILE A 128 0.05 9.93 -18.81
C ILE A 128 1.15 10.36 -17.85
N ALA A 129 2.40 10.14 -18.23
CA ALA A 129 3.58 10.62 -17.53
C ALA A 129 4.56 11.22 -18.53
N TYR A 130 5.18 12.35 -18.18
CA TYR A 130 6.15 13.03 -19.04
C TYR A 130 7.02 14.01 -18.26
N THR A 131 8.09 14.47 -18.89
CA THR A 131 8.92 15.60 -18.43
C THR A 131 8.61 16.84 -19.27
N LEU A 132 8.43 17.99 -18.62
CA LEU A 132 8.29 19.29 -19.28
C LEU A 132 9.67 19.87 -19.60
N GLU A 133 9.95 20.07 -20.88
CA GLU A 133 11.22 20.59 -21.37
C GLU A 133 11.37 22.10 -21.15
N GLY A 134 12.62 22.55 -20.98
CA GLY A 134 12.94 23.96 -20.76
C GLY A 134 12.54 24.48 -19.37
N GLN A 135 12.29 23.59 -18.41
CA GLN A 135 12.08 23.88 -16.99
C GLN A 135 13.14 23.19 -16.13
N GLU A 136 13.07 23.35 -14.82
CA GLU A 136 13.87 22.55 -13.87
C GLU A 136 13.62 21.05 -14.05
N GLU A 137 14.54 20.20 -13.61
CA GLU A 137 14.36 18.74 -13.67
C GLU A 137 13.04 18.34 -13.00
N ASN A 138 12.15 17.69 -13.77
CA ASN A 138 10.80 17.41 -13.33
C ASN A 138 10.23 16.07 -13.83
N GLU A 139 9.26 15.59 -13.07
CA GLU A 139 8.40 14.46 -13.42
C GLU A 139 6.94 14.87 -13.22
N ILE A 140 6.11 14.63 -14.23
CA ILE A 140 4.68 14.94 -14.21
C ILE A 140 3.91 13.64 -14.46
N ARG A 141 3.00 13.29 -13.56
CA ARG A 141 2.09 12.15 -13.70
C ARG A 141 0.64 12.58 -13.53
N LEU A 142 -0.19 12.24 -14.51
CA LEU A 142 -1.58 12.66 -14.56
C LEU A 142 -2.49 11.46 -14.80
N TRP A 143 -3.54 11.34 -14.01
CA TRP A 143 -4.54 10.28 -14.19
C TRP A 143 -5.83 10.84 -14.77
N PHE A 144 -6.47 10.03 -15.61
CA PHE A 144 -7.83 10.27 -16.11
C PHE A 144 -8.81 9.22 -15.55
N SER A 145 -8.32 8.05 -15.14
CA SER A 145 -9.10 6.98 -14.51
C SER A 145 -8.96 7.04 -13.00
N ASP A 146 -10.07 7.21 -12.29
CA ASP A 146 -10.09 7.24 -10.81
C ASP A 146 -9.58 5.92 -10.23
N ALA A 147 -9.92 4.80 -10.85
CA ALA A 147 -9.49 3.47 -10.42
C ALA A 147 -7.97 3.29 -10.51
N ASP A 148 -7.34 3.83 -11.57
CA ASP A 148 -5.88 3.78 -11.72
C ASP A 148 -5.22 4.77 -10.75
N PHE A 149 -5.81 5.95 -10.54
CA PHE A 149 -5.33 6.92 -9.55
C PHE A 149 -5.36 6.36 -8.13
N ALA A 150 -6.48 5.74 -7.72
CA ALA A 150 -6.68 5.05 -6.45
C ALA A 150 -5.59 4.04 -6.10
N LYS A 151 -4.94 3.48 -7.13
CA LYS A 151 -3.97 2.40 -6.99
C LYS A 151 -2.54 2.81 -7.17
N ASP A 152 -2.28 3.80 -8.02
CA ASP A 152 -0.95 4.18 -8.42
C ASP A 152 -0.44 5.36 -7.61
N TYR A 153 -1.34 6.20 -7.09
CA TYR A 153 -0.93 7.33 -6.26
C TYR A 153 -0.18 6.83 -5.03
N ARG A 154 1.00 7.42 -4.79
CA ARG A 154 1.89 7.03 -3.69
C ARG A 154 1.99 8.07 -2.58
N GLY A 155 1.41 9.25 -2.77
CA GLY A 155 1.40 10.26 -1.71
C GLY A 155 0.53 9.81 -0.55
N PHE A 156 0.99 10.09 0.66
CA PHE A 156 0.24 9.87 1.88
C PHE A 156 0.73 10.77 3.02
N ASP A 157 -0.13 10.97 4.00
CA ASP A 157 0.19 11.59 5.30
C ASP A 157 -0.50 10.77 6.41
N ILE A 158 0.17 10.58 7.54
CA ILE A 158 -0.35 9.87 8.72
C ILE A 158 -0.23 10.78 9.93
N GLU A 159 -1.33 10.97 10.65
CA GLU A 159 -1.37 11.77 11.87
C GLU A 159 -1.80 10.91 13.05
N VAL A 160 -0.95 10.85 14.07
CA VAL A 160 -1.13 9.97 15.22
C VAL A 160 -1.81 10.70 16.36
N ILE A 161 -2.81 10.04 16.94
CA ILE A 161 -3.53 10.48 18.12
C ILE A 161 -3.09 9.61 19.28
N LEU A 162 -2.30 10.19 20.18
CA LEU A 162 -1.81 9.50 21.37
C LEU A 162 -2.91 9.45 22.45
N MET A 163 -3.04 8.29 23.09
CA MET A 163 -4.04 8.04 24.13
C MET A 163 -3.79 8.89 25.38
N LEU A 164 -2.52 9.00 25.80
CA LEU A 164 -2.07 9.76 26.96
C LEU A 164 -1.14 10.90 26.54
N ASN A 165 -1.25 12.02 27.26
CA ASN A 165 -0.31 13.14 27.21
C ASN A 165 -0.07 13.64 28.64
N PRO A 166 1.15 13.58 29.19
CA PRO A 166 2.41 13.18 28.54
C PRO A 166 2.46 11.68 28.21
N ILE A 167 3.06 11.34 27.07
CA ILE A 167 3.20 9.93 26.63
C ILE A 167 4.08 9.12 27.59
N ASP A 168 5.07 9.77 28.21
CA ASP A 168 6.01 9.19 29.17
C ASP A 168 5.33 8.60 30.42
N THR A 169 4.04 8.86 30.66
CA THR A 169 3.29 8.18 31.71
C THR A 169 3.36 6.65 31.56
N PHE A 170 3.40 6.12 30.32
CA PHE A 170 3.58 4.68 30.06
C PHE A 170 4.96 4.13 30.49
N GLN A 171 5.91 4.97 30.89
CA GLN A 171 7.20 4.52 31.43
C GLN A 171 7.17 4.32 32.95
N SER A 172 6.02 4.56 33.59
CA SER A 172 5.80 4.40 35.03
C SER A 172 5.34 2.99 35.40
N VAL A 173 5.17 2.71 36.69
CA VAL A 173 4.59 1.46 37.20
C VAL A 173 3.07 1.36 36.95
N LYS A 174 2.53 0.14 36.97
CA LYS A 174 1.15 -0.21 36.60
C LYS A 174 0.09 0.68 37.26
N THR A 175 0.23 0.91 38.57
CA THR A 175 -0.75 1.71 39.34
C THR A 175 -0.86 3.15 38.88
N VAL A 176 0.22 3.73 38.34
CA VAL A 176 0.23 5.08 37.77
C VAL A 176 -0.42 5.08 36.39
N VAL A 177 -0.10 4.07 35.57
CA VAL A 177 -0.65 3.93 34.21
C VAL A 177 -2.15 3.66 34.24
N GLU A 178 -2.61 2.72 35.07
CA GLU A 178 -4.04 2.41 35.23
C GLU A 178 -4.85 3.64 35.61
N LYS A 179 -4.36 4.42 36.59
CA LYS A 179 -5.02 5.65 37.01
C LYS A 179 -5.10 6.69 35.88
N ALA A 180 -4.06 6.83 35.06
CA ALA A 180 -4.08 7.74 33.92
C ALA A 180 -5.06 7.26 32.83
N LEU A 181 -5.21 5.94 32.66
CA LEU A 181 -6.15 5.36 31.71
C LEU A 181 -7.62 5.51 32.16
N GLU A 182 -7.91 5.64 33.45
CA GLU A 182 -9.26 5.95 33.96
C GLU A 182 -9.78 7.32 33.47
N GLU A 183 -8.88 8.26 33.17
CA GLU A 183 -9.23 9.57 32.62
C GLU A 183 -9.53 9.50 31.12
N TRP A 184 -9.13 8.43 30.44
CA TRP A 184 -9.41 8.24 29.02
C TRP A 184 -10.85 7.76 28.80
N ASN A 185 -11.51 8.36 27.80
CA ASN A 185 -12.81 7.91 27.34
C ASN A 185 -12.95 8.08 25.81
N LEU A 186 -13.83 7.26 25.23
CA LEU A 186 -14.04 7.21 23.79
C LEU A 186 -14.64 8.50 23.20
N PRO A 187 -15.62 9.19 23.83
CA PRO A 187 -16.09 10.49 23.35
C PRO A 187 -14.97 11.53 23.16
N ASP A 188 -14.14 11.74 24.18
CA ASP A 188 -13.03 12.71 24.10
C ASP A 188 -11.99 12.29 23.05
N HIS A 189 -11.79 10.98 22.86
CA HIS A 189 -10.93 10.46 21.79
C HIS A 189 -11.48 10.78 20.40
N HIS A 190 -12.79 10.63 20.18
CA HIS A 190 -13.44 11.03 18.93
C HIS A 190 -13.36 12.55 18.70
N ASP A 191 -13.47 13.36 19.75
CA ASP A 191 -13.30 14.80 19.63
C ASP A 191 -11.87 15.18 19.22
N LYS A 192 -10.85 14.51 19.78
CA LYS A 192 -9.45 14.65 19.33
C LYS A 192 -9.25 14.23 17.87
N VAL A 193 -9.90 13.14 17.43
CA VAL A 193 -9.90 12.73 16.01
C VAL A 193 -10.46 13.85 15.14
N ASN A 194 -11.61 14.42 15.50
CA ASN A 194 -12.25 15.48 14.73
C ASN A 194 -11.42 16.77 14.70
N GLU A 195 -10.80 17.13 15.82
CA GLU A 195 -9.89 18.27 15.93
C GLU A 195 -8.66 18.08 15.02
N MET A 196 -8.02 16.90 15.09
CA MET A 196 -6.85 16.58 14.28
C MET A 196 -7.17 16.51 12.78
N ALA A 197 -8.32 15.93 12.41
CA ALA A 197 -8.81 15.94 11.03
C ALA A 197 -8.97 17.38 10.50
N ASN A 198 -9.25 18.35 11.38
CA ASN A 198 -9.39 19.77 11.06
C ASN A 198 -10.31 20.01 9.85
N LYS A 199 -11.43 19.26 9.78
CA LYS A 199 -12.43 19.28 8.70
C LYS A 199 -11.92 18.81 7.33
N PHE A 200 -10.69 18.32 7.22
CA PHE A 200 -10.24 17.64 6.01
C PHE A 200 -10.81 16.22 5.98
N PRO A 201 -11.37 15.76 4.85
CA PRO A 201 -11.80 14.39 4.71
C PRO A 201 -10.57 13.48 4.68
N TYR A 202 -10.54 12.49 5.57
CA TYR A 202 -9.48 11.48 5.62
C TYR A 202 -9.85 10.23 4.82
N THR A 203 -8.84 9.51 4.33
CA THR A 203 -9.00 8.22 3.63
C THR A 203 -9.39 7.11 4.57
N ALA A 204 -8.79 7.06 5.76
CA ALA A 204 -9.11 6.07 6.76
C ALA A 204 -8.79 6.60 8.16
N ILE A 205 -9.53 6.11 9.14
CA ILE A 205 -9.08 6.04 10.53
C ILE A 205 -8.60 4.62 10.77
N HIS A 206 -7.42 4.47 11.36
CA HIS A 206 -6.86 3.16 11.69
C HIS A 206 -6.54 3.12 13.17
N THR A 207 -6.75 1.95 13.79
CA THR A 207 -6.50 1.78 15.23
C THR A 207 -5.86 0.42 15.46
N ASN A 208 -4.73 0.44 16.17
CA ASN A 208 -4.04 -0.74 16.66
C ASN A 208 -4.19 -0.83 18.18
N TYR A 209 -4.20 -2.07 18.65
CA TYR A 209 -4.17 -2.38 20.07
C TYR A 209 -2.82 -2.97 20.41
N TYR A 210 -2.18 -2.45 21.45
CA TYR A 210 -0.92 -2.97 21.96
C TYR A 210 -1.07 -3.38 23.42
N THR A 211 -0.28 -4.37 23.82
CA THR A 211 -0.13 -4.74 25.23
C THR A 211 1.00 -3.90 25.81
N TRP A 212 0.69 -3.19 26.89
CA TRP A 212 1.67 -2.51 27.70
C TRP A 212 2.24 -3.47 28.75
N HIS A 213 3.54 -3.37 28.99
CA HIS A 213 4.27 -4.14 30.01
C HIS A 213 4.86 -3.19 31.06
N ASP A 214 4.71 -3.55 32.33
CA ASP A 214 5.33 -2.80 33.41
C ASP A 214 6.86 -2.86 33.31
N ARG A 215 7.49 -1.70 33.52
CA ARG A 215 8.94 -1.51 33.42
C ARG A 215 9.71 -2.28 34.49
N GLU A 216 9.13 -2.42 35.69
CA GLU A 216 9.75 -3.11 36.83
C GLU A 216 9.36 -4.59 36.90
N ASP A 217 8.22 -4.97 36.30
CA ASP A 217 7.70 -6.34 36.24
C ASP A 217 7.04 -6.66 34.88
N SER A 218 7.80 -7.22 33.93
CA SER A 218 7.33 -7.44 32.56
C SER A 218 6.14 -8.40 32.42
N GLU A 219 5.86 -9.22 33.44
CA GLU A 219 4.69 -10.10 33.48
C GLU A 219 3.41 -9.33 33.85
N SER A 220 3.54 -8.19 34.52
CA SER A 220 2.43 -7.29 34.79
C SER A 220 2.10 -6.48 33.53
N THR A 221 0.97 -6.80 32.92
CA THR A 221 0.54 -6.20 31.65
C THR A 221 -0.77 -5.45 31.77
N ILE A 222 -1.00 -4.55 30.81
CA ILE A 222 -2.29 -3.92 30.52
C ILE A 222 -2.57 -4.12 29.03
N PRO A 223 -3.54 -4.97 28.64
CA PRO A 223 -3.87 -5.19 27.24
C PRO A 223 -4.70 -4.03 26.67
N ASN A 224 -4.85 -4.01 25.34
CA ASN A 224 -5.75 -3.11 24.61
C ASN A 224 -5.44 -1.61 24.75
N ILE A 225 -4.17 -1.24 24.88
CA ILE A 225 -3.78 0.17 24.76
C ILE A 225 -3.97 0.63 23.32
N VAL A 226 -4.70 1.73 23.16
CA VAL A 226 -5.16 2.22 21.87
C VAL A 226 -4.13 3.15 21.25
N PHE A 227 -3.72 2.84 20.02
CA PHE A 227 -3.00 3.76 19.15
C PHE A 227 -3.84 3.99 17.90
N THR A 228 -4.25 5.23 17.68
CA THR A 228 -5.11 5.61 16.56
C THR A 228 -4.36 6.58 15.64
N CYS A 229 -4.53 6.44 14.33
CA CYS A 229 -4.10 7.45 13.37
C CYS A 229 -5.18 7.78 12.35
N ILE A 230 -5.06 8.98 11.80
CA ILE A 230 -5.80 9.45 10.64
C ILE A 230 -4.86 9.34 9.44
N ILE A 231 -5.36 8.74 8.36
CA ILE A 231 -4.59 8.46 7.15
C ILE A 231 -5.18 9.24 5.97
N TYR A 232 -4.32 9.95 5.26
CA TYR A 232 -4.59 10.54 3.96
C TYR A 232 -3.78 9.77 2.92
N GLY A 233 -4.46 9.25 1.91
CA GLY A 233 -3.83 8.53 0.81
C GLY A 233 -3.74 7.01 1.06
N PRO A 234 -3.83 6.20 -0.01
CA PRO A 234 -3.95 4.75 0.11
C PRO A 234 -2.67 4.10 0.66
N GLN A 235 -1.49 4.67 0.38
CA GLN A 235 -0.21 4.12 0.86
C GLN A 235 0.00 4.30 2.36
N GLY A 236 -0.65 5.28 3.00
CA GLY A 236 -0.56 5.45 4.44
C GLY A 236 -1.19 4.31 5.23
N ARG A 237 -1.93 3.41 4.57
CA ARG A 237 -2.44 2.16 5.14
C ARG A 237 -1.41 1.03 5.17
N ASN A 238 -0.21 1.25 4.64
CA ASN A 238 0.89 0.31 4.76
C ASN A 238 1.23 0.11 6.26
N PRO A 239 1.16 -1.12 6.79
CA PRO A 239 1.41 -1.40 8.20
C PRO A 239 2.77 -0.90 8.69
N THR A 240 3.82 -1.02 7.85
CA THR A 240 5.15 -0.47 8.15
C THR A 240 5.07 1.04 8.43
N TYR A 241 4.43 1.81 7.55
CA TYR A 241 4.36 3.27 7.69
C TYR A 241 3.48 3.70 8.86
N VAL A 242 2.38 2.97 9.12
CA VAL A 242 1.53 3.22 10.30
C VAL A 242 2.32 3.01 11.59
N LYS A 243 3.04 1.89 11.69
CA LYS A 243 3.85 1.55 12.86
C LYS A 243 4.99 2.53 13.06
N GLU A 244 5.67 2.91 11.99
CA GLU A 244 6.71 3.94 12.03
C GLU A 244 6.15 5.29 12.49
N ALA A 245 4.97 5.69 12.01
CA ALA A 245 4.30 6.91 12.44
C ALA A 245 4.00 6.89 13.95
N TYR A 246 3.50 5.77 14.48
CA TYR A 246 3.30 5.60 15.93
C TYR A 246 4.61 5.70 16.71
N GLN A 247 5.66 5.00 16.28
CA GLN A 247 6.98 5.08 16.91
C GLN A 247 7.52 6.53 16.92
N ASN A 248 7.44 7.21 15.79
CA ASN A 248 7.90 8.59 15.64
C ASN A 248 7.09 9.55 16.53
N ALA A 249 5.77 9.38 16.60
CA ALA A 249 4.90 10.17 17.48
C ALA A 249 5.29 10.01 18.95
N VAL A 250 5.48 8.77 19.42
CA VAL A 250 5.94 8.48 20.79
C VAL A 250 7.31 9.10 21.04
N LEU A 251 8.30 8.82 20.20
CA LEU A 251 9.68 9.27 20.40
C LEU A 251 9.83 10.80 20.33
N SER A 252 9.04 11.48 19.49
CA SER A 252 9.08 12.94 19.37
C SER A 252 8.56 13.68 20.61
N GLN A 253 7.74 13.03 21.44
CA GLN A 253 7.12 13.60 22.64
C GLN A 253 7.69 12.99 23.95
N SER A 254 8.70 12.13 23.84
CA SER A 254 9.23 11.34 24.94
C SER A 254 10.65 11.78 25.33
N GLY A 255 10.95 11.76 26.63
CA GLY A 255 12.33 11.87 27.14
C GLY A 255 13.14 10.56 27.11
N TYR A 256 12.49 9.43 26.85
CA TYR A 256 13.09 8.09 26.85
C TYR A 256 13.54 7.60 25.46
N SER A 257 14.50 6.68 25.46
CA SER A 257 15.06 6.11 24.24
C SER A 257 14.17 5.04 23.61
N ARG A 258 14.41 4.71 22.34
CA ARG A 258 13.77 3.57 21.65
C ARG A 258 13.94 2.25 22.42
N VAL A 259 15.08 2.05 23.05
CA VAL A 259 15.40 0.83 23.83
C VAL A 259 14.55 0.75 25.09
N ASP A 260 14.25 1.88 25.73
CA ASP A 260 13.36 1.91 26.89
C ASP A 260 11.90 1.67 26.47
N TRP A 261 11.47 2.24 25.35
CA TRP A 261 10.14 2.01 24.80
C TRP A 261 9.89 0.58 24.35
N ALA A 262 10.90 -0.09 23.82
CA ALA A 262 10.82 -1.50 23.44
C ALA A 262 10.58 -2.43 24.64
N LYS A 263 10.83 -1.99 25.88
CA LYS A 263 10.51 -2.78 27.09
C LYS A 263 9.04 -2.73 27.45
N VAL A 264 8.42 -1.54 27.32
CA VAL A 264 7.03 -1.31 27.75
C VAL A 264 6.01 -1.55 26.62
N PHE A 265 6.43 -1.39 25.35
CA PHE A 265 5.64 -1.76 24.18
C PHE A 265 6.50 -2.55 23.16
N PRO A 266 6.85 -3.82 23.47
CA PRO A 266 7.69 -4.62 22.58
C PRO A 266 7.11 -4.77 21.17
N ASP A 267 5.81 -5.05 21.05
CA ASP A 267 5.13 -5.24 19.77
C ASP A 267 5.08 -3.97 18.91
N LEU A 268 5.07 -2.78 19.51
CA LEU A 268 5.10 -1.52 18.77
C LEU A 268 6.51 -1.22 18.25
N PHE A 269 7.56 -1.61 18.97
CA PHE A 269 8.95 -1.23 18.67
C PHE A 269 9.79 -2.35 18.04
N SER A 270 9.25 -3.57 17.91
CA SER A 270 9.80 -4.69 17.14
C SER A 270 9.12 -4.88 15.79
N THR A 271 9.72 -5.60 14.84
CA THR A 271 9.14 -5.84 13.51
C THR A 271 8.85 -7.32 13.32
N THR A 272 7.62 -7.77 13.61
CA THR A 272 7.19 -9.12 13.24
C THR A 272 6.63 -9.12 11.83
N ARG A 273 7.28 -9.86 10.93
CA ARG A 273 6.91 -9.95 9.52
C ARG A 273 7.06 -11.36 8.95
N PHE A 274 6.25 -11.67 7.93
CA PHE A 274 6.36 -12.88 7.12
C PHE A 274 6.29 -12.53 5.63
N THR A 275 7.21 -13.09 4.84
CA THR A 275 7.28 -12.90 3.39
C THR A 275 6.86 -14.18 2.68
N PHE A 276 5.80 -14.09 1.88
CA PHE A 276 5.29 -15.18 1.04
C PHE A 276 5.78 -15.00 -0.39
N ILE A 277 6.41 -16.05 -0.91
CA ILE A 277 6.86 -16.16 -2.29
C ILE A 277 6.00 -17.23 -2.98
N PRO A 278 4.92 -16.84 -3.68
CA PRO A 278 4.02 -17.79 -4.28
C PRO A 278 4.64 -18.43 -5.52
N GLY A 279 4.30 -19.70 -5.78
CA GLY A 279 4.75 -20.49 -6.92
C GLY A 279 4.16 -20.02 -8.26
N TRP A 280 4.27 -18.73 -8.59
CA TRP A 280 3.63 -18.11 -9.75
C TRP A 280 4.04 -18.69 -11.10
N GLN A 281 5.16 -19.41 -11.17
CA GLN A 281 5.65 -20.08 -12.38
C GLN A 281 5.40 -21.59 -12.37
N VAL A 282 4.95 -22.16 -11.25
CA VAL A 282 4.73 -23.60 -11.09
C VAL A 282 3.28 -23.92 -11.49
N ARG A 283 3.09 -24.36 -12.74
CA ARG A 283 1.77 -24.70 -13.30
C ARG A 283 1.44 -26.16 -13.03
N GLY A 284 0.23 -26.43 -12.52
CA GLY A 284 -0.29 -27.78 -12.36
C GLY A 284 -0.97 -28.26 -13.65
N ILE A 285 -1.80 -27.41 -14.24
CA ILE A 285 -2.46 -27.65 -15.52
C ILE A 285 -2.11 -26.48 -16.46
N PRO A 286 -1.21 -26.69 -17.44
CA PRO A 286 -0.91 -25.70 -18.46
C PRO A 286 -2.14 -25.52 -19.37
N ASN A 287 -2.66 -24.30 -19.50
CA ASN A 287 -3.79 -23.97 -20.39
C ASN A 287 -3.35 -23.06 -21.55
N MET A 288 -4.11 -23.04 -22.65
CA MET A 288 -3.79 -22.26 -23.88
C MET A 288 -4.05 -20.74 -23.78
N GLU A 289 -4.52 -20.24 -22.63
CA GLU A 289 -4.65 -18.81 -22.31
C GLU A 289 -4.18 -18.55 -20.86
N ASP A 290 -3.31 -17.57 -20.65
CA ASP A 290 -2.58 -17.31 -19.38
C ASP A 290 -3.46 -16.98 -18.16
N ILE A 291 -4.74 -16.62 -18.36
CA ILE A 291 -5.64 -16.10 -17.33
C ILE A 291 -6.39 -17.23 -16.58
N ALA A 292 -6.60 -18.38 -17.23
CA ALA A 292 -7.39 -19.50 -16.68
C ALA A 292 -6.52 -20.68 -16.17
N SER A 293 -5.24 -20.45 -15.89
CA SER A 293 -4.31 -21.50 -15.44
C SER A 293 -4.49 -21.85 -13.96
N LEU A 294 -4.39 -23.14 -13.63
CA LEU A 294 -4.30 -23.62 -12.24
C LEU A 294 -2.84 -23.87 -11.85
N TYR A 295 -2.47 -23.46 -10.63
CA TYR A 295 -1.13 -23.65 -10.09
C TYR A 295 -0.94 -25.06 -9.56
N SER A 296 0.33 -25.45 -9.40
CA SER A 296 0.69 -26.66 -8.66
C SER A 296 0.93 -26.29 -7.20
N PRO A 297 0.31 -26.99 -6.24
CA PRO A 297 0.64 -26.81 -4.83
C PRO A 297 1.96 -27.50 -4.47
N MET A 298 2.51 -28.32 -5.37
CA MET A 298 3.80 -29.00 -5.21
C MET A 298 4.92 -28.09 -5.71
N LEU A 299 5.62 -27.44 -4.78
CA LEU A 299 6.75 -26.56 -5.09
C LEU A 299 8.02 -27.38 -5.34
N PRO A 300 8.74 -27.16 -6.46
CA PRO A 300 10.04 -27.77 -6.70
C PRO A 300 11.06 -27.36 -5.63
N TYR A 301 11.97 -28.26 -5.27
CA TYR A 301 13.02 -27.99 -4.29
C TYR A 301 13.89 -26.79 -4.68
N ASP A 302 14.27 -26.68 -5.95
CA ASP A 302 15.06 -25.55 -6.46
C ASP A 302 14.33 -24.20 -6.33
N PHE A 303 13.00 -24.19 -6.49
CA PHE A 303 12.20 -22.99 -6.28
C PHE A 303 12.21 -22.57 -4.81
N ILE A 304 12.11 -23.53 -3.90
CA ILE A 304 12.16 -23.28 -2.46
C ILE A 304 13.51 -22.65 -2.09
N LEU A 305 14.62 -23.28 -2.50
CA LEU A 305 15.97 -22.78 -2.24
C LEU A 305 16.20 -21.39 -2.82
N LYS A 306 15.84 -21.16 -4.10
CA LYS A 306 15.98 -19.85 -4.73
C LYS A 306 15.18 -18.76 -4.01
N SER A 307 13.99 -19.09 -3.53
CA SER A 307 13.16 -18.16 -2.74
C SER A 307 13.85 -17.76 -1.45
N ILE A 308 14.44 -18.73 -0.75
CA ILE A 308 15.21 -18.48 0.48
C ILE A 308 16.46 -17.64 0.17
N ASP A 309 17.24 -18.02 -0.84
CA ASP A 309 18.48 -17.32 -1.25
C ASP A 309 18.21 -15.85 -1.61
N THR A 310 17.09 -15.58 -2.27
CA THR A 310 16.73 -14.24 -2.77
C THR A 310 16.09 -13.36 -1.68
N PHE A 311 15.18 -13.91 -0.88
CA PHE A 311 14.30 -13.13 0.02
C PHE A 311 14.51 -13.40 1.50
N GLY A 312 15.37 -14.36 1.86
CA GLY A 312 15.78 -14.62 3.23
C GLY A 312 16.67 -13.51 3.78
N GLU A 313 16.48 -13.18 5.04
CA GLU A 313 17.36 -12.26 5.77
C GLU A 313 18.36 -13.08 6.58
N TRP A 314 19.61 -13.00 6.15
CA TRP A 314 20.72 -13.80 6.67
C TRP A 314 21.34 -13.12 7.88
N SER A 315 21.47 -13.82 9.01
CA SER A 315 22.43 -13.39 10.03
C SER A 315 23.83 -13.44 9.43
N ALA A 316 24.70 -12.50 9.81
CA ALA A 316 26.08 -12.41 9.33
C ALA A 316 26.99 -13.61 9.73
N THR A 317 26.42 -14.70 10.24
CA THR A 317 27.12 -15.90 10.68
C THR A 317 27.41 -16.81 9.48
N GLU A 318 28.67 -16.70 9.05
CA GLU A 318 29.51 -17.67 8.33
C GLU A 318 28.83 -18.57 7.30
N SER A 319 29.11 -18.27 6.04
CA SER A 319 29.06 -19.23 4.93
C SER A 319 29.81 -20.51 5.31
N ASP A 320 29.08 -21.56 5.66
CA ASP A 320 29.64 -22.90 5.70
C ASP A 320 29.96 -23.32 4.26
N THR A 321 31.25 -23.48 3.94
CA THR A 321 31.73 -23.85 2.60
C THR A 321 31.33 -25.28 2.19
N THR A 322 30.64 -26.02 3.05
CA THR A 322 30.17 -27.39 2.80
C THR A 322 28.69 -27.49 2.45
N ILE A 323 27.90 -26.42 2.59
CA ILE A 323 26.48 -26.37 2.21
C ILE A 323 26.32 -25.38 1.04
N PRO A 324 25.93 -25.82 -0.17
CA PRO A 324 25.79 -24.93 -1.34
C PRO A 324 24.64 -23.93 -1.24
N HIS A 325 23.82 -24.03 -0.18
CA HIS A 325 22.74 -23.11 0.14
C HIS A 325 22.91 -22.62 1.57
N LYS A 326 22.64 -21.34 1.81
CA LYS A 326 22.71 -20.79 3.16
C LYS A 326 21.53 -21.35 3.98
N VAL A 327 21.76 -21.78 5.23
CA VAL A 327 20.67 -22.18 6.14
C VAL A 327 20.00 -20.91 6.67
N PRO A 328 18.69 -20.69 6.43
CA PRO A 328 18.04 -19.46 6.86
C PRO A 328 18.13 -19.33 8.37
N ALA A 329 18.48 -18.14 8.86
CA ALA A 329 18.52 -17.84 10.29
C ALA A 329 17.11 -17.81 10.91
N THR A 330 16.09 -17.86 10.07
CA THR A 330 14.68 -17.75 10.39
C THR A 330 13.90 -18.96 9.88
N ASP A 331 12.74 -19.21 10.48
CA ASP A 331 11.89 -20.33 10.09
C ASP A 331 11.36 -20.15 8.66
N VAL A 332 11.36 -21.24 7.90
CA VAL A 332 10.80 -21.32 6.55
C VAL A 332 9.83 -22.47 6.48
N CYS A 333 8.61 -22.20 6.01
CA CYS A 333 7.60 -23.23 5.79
C CYS A 333 6.95 -23.08 4.41
N ILE A 334 6.24 -24.12 3.99
CA ILE A 334 5.42 -24.09 2.78
C ILE A 334 3.97 -23.97 3.23
N ILE A 335 3.26 -22.98 2.69
CA ILE A 335 1.85 -22.80 2.94
C ILE A 335 1.06 -23.02 1.64
N PRO A 336 0.19 -24.03 1.57
CA PRO A 336 -0.75 -24.15 0.47
C PRO A 336 -1.88 -23.12 0.63
N ALA A 337 -2.56 -22.77 -0.47
CA ALA A 337 -3.72 -21.91 -0.47
C ALA A 337 -4.81 -22.52 -1.37
N GLN A 338 -6.07 -22.36 -0.97
CA GLN A 338 -7.22 -22.78 -1.79
C GLN A 338 -7.30 -22.00 -3.11
N TYR A 339 -6.74 -20.79 -3.15
CA TYR A 339 -6.74 -19.92 -4.33
C TYR A 339 -5.99 -20.57 -5.50
N LYS A 340 -6.72 -20.96 -6.56
CA LYS A 340 -6.21 -21.62 -7.79
C LYS A 340 -5.20 -22.77 -7.52
N SER A 341 -5.32 -23.47 -6.39
CA SER A 341 -4.41 -24.55 -5.94
C SER A 341 -2.93 -24.11 -5.80
N LEU A 342 -2.69 -22.85 -5.43
CA LEU A 342 -1.36 -22.28 -5.27
C LEU A 342 -0.71 -22.70 -3.94
N SER A 343 0.61 -22.78 -3.92
CA SER A 343 1.41 -22.81 -2.68
C SER A 343 2.44 -21.69 -2.70
N ALA A 344 2.87 -21.27 -1.51
CA ALA A 344 3.93 -20.29 -1.33
C ALA A 344 4.99 -20.78 -0.35
N VAL A 345 6.23 -20.33 -0.57
CA VAL A 345 7.28 -20.38 0.46
C VAL A 345 7.04 -19.21 1.40
N CYS A 346 6.90 -19.48 2.69
CA CYS A 346 6.81 -18.46 3.73
C CYS A 346 8.14 -18.37 4.46
N ILE A 347 8.72 -17.18 4.50
CA ILE A 347 9.98 -16.88 5.16
C ILE A 347 9.69 -15.94 6.34
N SER A 348 10.11 -16.35 7.54
CA SER A 348 9.92 -15.56 8.75
C SER A 348 10.96 -14.43 8.85
N GLY A 349 10.59 -13.29 9.42
CA GLY A 349 11.50 -12.18 9.67
C GLY A 349 12.47 -12.47 10.83
N PRO A 350 13.69 -11.92 10.79
CA PRO A 350 14.71 -12.14 11.83
C PRO A 350 14.42 -11.35 13.11
N GLU A 351 13.60 -10.30 13.02
CA GLU A 351 13.16 -9.48 14.15
C GLU A 351 11.80 -9.91 14.70
N ASN A 352 11.27 -11.06 14.25
CA ASN A 352 10.01 -11.59 14.75
C ASN A 352 10.07 -11.79 16.27
N ALA A 353 9.02 -11.37 16.96
CA ALA A 353 8.89 -11.58 18.39
C ALA A 353 8.94 -13.07 18.73
N ASP A 354 9.46 -13.41 19.92
CA ASP A 354 9.70 -14.80 20.32
C ASP A 354 8.43 -15.68 20.29
N ASN A 355 7.26 -15.10 20.55
CA ASN A 355 5.95 -15.78 20.50
C ASN A 355 5.30 -15.78 19.11
N LYS A 356 5.98 -15.22 18.09
CA LYS A 356 5.52 -15.12 16.69
C LYS A 356 6.67 -15.42 15.73
N LYS A 357 7.58 -16.31 16.13
CA LYS A 357 8.82 -16.60 15.42
C LYS A 357 8.55 -17.44 14.17
N THR A 358 7.56 -18.31 14.23
CA THR A 358 7.12 -19.16 13.11
C THR A 358 5.71 -18.80 12.67
N LEU A 359 5.35 -19.13 11.42
CA LEU A 359 3.98 -18.93 10.94
C LEU A 359 2.99 -19.82 11.71
N HIS A 360 3.42 -20.99 12.18
CA HIS A 360 2.55 -21.87 12.95
C HIS A 360 2.21 -21.30 14.33
N GLU A 361 3.09 -20.51 14.94
CA GLU A 361 2.77 -19.82 16.20
C GLU A 361 1.75 -18.69 16.01
N THR A 362 1.75 -18.04 14.83
CA THR A 362 0.79 -16.96 14.54
C THR A 362 -0.57 -17.44 14.08
N ILE A 363 -0.62 -18.56 13.34
CA ILE A 363 -1.86 -19.19 12.84
C ILE A 363 -1.88 -20.71 13.12
N PRO A 364 -1.95 -21.13 14.39
CA PRO A 364 -1.72 -22.52 14.81
C PRO A 364 -2.73 -23.53 14.30
N ASP A 365 -3.95 -23.08 14.00
CA ASP A 365 -5.05 -23.91 13.52
C ASP A 365 -5.35 -23.67 12.03
N TYR A 366 -4.37 -23.14 11.28
CA TYR A 366 -4.46 -23.05 9.83
C TYR A 366 -4.72 -24.45 9.24
N ALA A 367 -5.76 -24.54 8.42
CA ALA A 367 -6.10 -25.74 7.68
C ALA A 367 -6.46 -25.36 6.25
N LEU A 368 -6.06 -26.20 5.28
CA LEU A 368 -6.38 -26.02 3.86
C LEU A 368 -7.85 -26.40 3.58
N ILE A 369 -8.77 -25.64 4.17
CA ILE A 369 -10.22 -25.85 4.11
C ILE A 369 -10.85 -24.66 3.40
N SER A 370 -11.85 -24.92 2.55
CA SER A 370 -12.59 -23.83 1.90
C SER A 370 -13.39 -23.03 2.92
N THR A 371 -13.47 -21.71 2.76
CA THR A 371 -14.30 -20.85 3.62
C THR A 371 -15.80 -21.14 3.50
N SER A 372 -16.23 -21.88 2.48
CA SER A 372 -17.60 -22.37 2.32
C SER A 372 -17.86 -23.75 2.95
N SER A 373 -16.82 -24.41 3.46
CA SER A 373 -16.93 -25.70 4.13
C SER A 373 -17.60 -25.56 5.50
N SER A 374 -18.44 -26.52 5.89
CA SER A 374 -19.00 -26.57 7.25
C SER A 374 -17.92 -26.69 8.34
N GLU A 375 -16.78 -27.30 8.00
CA GLU A 375 -15.65 -27.49 8.92
C GLU A 375 -14.89 -26.18 9.23
N ILE A 376 -15.12 -25.09 8.48
CA ILE A 376 -14.47 -23.80 8.76
C ILE A 376 -14.81 -23.28 10.15
N SER A 377 -15.95 -23.70 10.71
CA SER A 377 -16.38 -23.39 12.09
C SER A 377 -15.43 -23.92 13.18
N ARG A 378 -14.52 -24.83 12.82
CA ARG A 378 -13.50 -25.40 13.73
C ARG A 378 -12.18 -24.61 13.71
N VAL A 379 -12.01 -23.72 12.74
CA VAL A 379 -10.89 -22.79 12.65
C VAL A 379 -11.24 -21.55 13.46
N SER A 380 -10.30 -21.09 14.27
CA SER A 380 -10.46 -19.91 15.11
C SER A 380 -10.72 -18.67 14.27
N LYS A 381 -11.46 -17.73 14.87
CA LYS A 381 -11.81 -16.46 14.22
C LYS A 381 -10.57 -15.71 13.69
N PRO A 382 -9.47 -15.52 14.46
CA PRO A 382 -8.26 -14.87 13.95
C PRO A 382 -7.73 -15.54 12.68
N THR A 383 -7.57 -16.86 12.69
CA THR A 383 -7.08 -17.60 11.51
C THR A 383 -8.03 -17.48 10.32
N THR A 384 -9.36 -17.51 10.51
CA THR A 384 -10.30 -17.29 9.39
C THR A 384 -10.21 -15.89 8.79
N GLU A 385 -10.02 -14.86 9.63
CA GLU A 385 -9.83 -13.47 9.19
C GLU A 385 -8.50 -13.29 8.46
N TRP A 386 -7.43 -13.94 8.96
CA TRP A 386 -6.15 -14.00 8.29
C TRP A 386 -6.24 -14.68 6.91
N ILE A 387 -6.91 -15.83 6.82
CA ILE A 387 -7.12 -16.56 5.55
C ILE A 387 -7.81 -15.65 4.51
N ARG A 388 -8.82 -14.88 4.93
CA ARG A 388 -9.50 -13.91 4.05
C ARG A 388 -8.53 -12.88 3.49
N LEU A 389 -7.72 -12.25 4.35
CA LEU A 389 -6.74 -11.23 3.95
C LEU A 389 -5.65 -11.84 3.06
N TYR A 390 -5.15 -13.02 3.41
CA TYR A 390 -4.15 -13.73 2.62
C TYR A 390 -4.65 -14.07 1.21
N ILE A 391 -5.88 -14.57 1.07
CA ILE A 391 -6.48 -14.84 -0.25
C ILE A 391 -6.66 -13.55 -1.06
N GLN A 392 -7.10 -12.45 -0.42
CA GLN A 392 -7.21 -11.15 -1.10
C GLN A 392 -5.86 -10.64 -1.59
N ALA A 393 -4.80 -10.80 -0.77
CA ALA A 393 -3.44 -10.46 -1.16
C ALA A 393 -2.93 -11.33 -2.32
N LEU A 394 -3.22 -12.63 -2.33
CA LEU A 394 -2.88 -13.52 -3.45
C LEU A 394 -3.60 -13.13 -4.75
N ILE A 395 -4.90 -12.82 -4.68
CA ILE A 395 -5.66 -12.35 -5.84
C ILE A 395 -5.04 -11.07 -6.40
N ALA A 396 -4.77 -10.09 -5.54
CA ALA A 396 -4.17 -8.82 -5.93
C ALA A 396 -2.74 -8.99 -6.47
N ALA A 397 -1.98 -9.94 -5.93
CA ALA A 397 -0.64 -10.28 -6.36
C ALA A 397 -0.60 -11.03 -7.71
N GLU A 398 -1.59 -11.86 -8.02
CA GLU A 398 -1.66 -12.59 -9.30
C GLU A 398 -2.09 -11.69 -10.46
N GLU A 399 -3.25 -11.07 -10.31
CA GLU A 399 -3.93 -10.30 -11.34
C GLU A 399 -4.08 -8.88 -10.81
N TYR A 400 -3.43 -7.91 -11.47
CA TYR A 400 -3.67 -6.50 -11.16
C TYR A 400 -5.16 -6.20 -11.43
N HIS A 401 -5.97 -6.17 -10.38
CA HIS A 401 -7.43 -6.02 -10.50
C HIS A 401 -7.95 -4.66 -10.09
N PRO A 402 -8.24 -3.76 -11.07
CA PRO A 402 -9.08 -2.55 -10.99
C PRO A 402 -9.84 -2.23 -9.71
N TYR A 403 -10.67 -3.20 -9.36
CA TYR A 403 -11.97 -2.95 -8.76
C TYR A 403 -12.34 -3.99 -7.68
N ALA A 404 -11.40 -4.85 -7.26
CA ALA A 404 -11.69 -5.97 -6.36
C ALA A 404 -10.84 -6.02 -5.07
N GLY A 405 -9.89 -5.10 -4.90
CA GLY A 405 -9.07 -5.04 -3.70
C GLY A 405 -9.84 -4.39 -2.54
N THR A 406 -9.95 -5.08 -1.41
CA THR A 406 -10.31 -4.41 -0.15
C THR A 406 -9.19 -3.45 0.24
N THR A 407 -9.56 -2.38 0.93
CA THR A 407 -8.60 -1.39 1.43
C THR A 407 -7.58 -1.95 2.45
N ASP A 408 -7.76 -3.19 2.88
CA ASP A 408 -6.92 -3.89 3.86
C ASP A 408 -5.60 -4.43 3.26
N VAL A 409 -5.49 -4.46 1.93
CA VAL A 409 -4.28 -4.92 1.22
C VAL A 409 -3.70 -3.77 0.39
N VAL A 410 -2.43 -3.46 0.64
CA VAL A 410 -1.74 -2.33 0.01
C VAL A 410 -0.61 -2.83 -0.88
N LYS A 411 -0.54 -2.34 -2.12
CA LYS A 411 0.61 -2.58 -2.99
C LYS A 411 1.77 -1.70 -2.56
N VAL A 412 2.93 -2.29 -2.34
CA VAL A 412 4.19 -1.65 -1.98
C VAL A 412 5.27 -2.07 -2.98
N ILE A 413 6.05 -1.12 -3.45
CA ILE A 413 7.22 -1.37 -4.30
C ILE A 413 8.43 -1.36 -3.37
N ASP A 414 9.32 -2.34 -3.50
CA ASP A 414 10.52 -2.40 -2.68
C ASP A 414 11.41 -1.18 -2.92
N GLU A 415 11.86 -0.56 -1.82
CA GLU A 415 12.62 0.69 -1.88
C GLU A 415 14.02 0.49 -2.47
N ASN A 416 14.60 -0.71 -2.29
CA ASN A 416 15.92 -1.07 -2.78
C ASN A 416 15.88 -1.70 -4.17
N ASN A 417 14.75 -2.30 -4.55
CA ASN A 417 14.56 -2.91 -5.86
C ASN A 417 13.17 -2.63 -6.46
N LYS A 418 13.11 -1.69 -7.40
CA LYS A 418 11.87 -1.27 -8.07
C LYS A 418 11.19 -2.38 -8.88
N ASP A 419 11.90 -3.46 -9.20
CA ASP A 419 11.36 -4.62 -9.90
C ASP A 419 10.63 -5.59 -8.96
N LEU A 420 10.74 -5.39 -7.64
CA LEU A 420 10.01 -6.12 -6.62
C LEU A 420 8.81 -5.32 -6.15
N ALA A 421 7.65 -5.96 -6.14
CA ALA A 421 6.40 -5.42 -5.67
C ALA A 421 5.73 -6.45 -4.78
N PHE A 422 5.24 -6.00 -3.64
CA PHE A 422 4.55 -6.81 -2.65
C PHE A 422 3.14 -6.28 -2.44
N TYR A 423 2.23 -7.17 -2.08
CA TYR A 423 0.94 -6.82 -1.52
C TYR A 423 0.98 -7.14 -0.03
N ILE A 424 0.81 -6.10 0.79
CA ILE A 424 1.03 -6.14 2.22
C ILE A 424 -0.30 -5.99 2.95
N PHE A 425 -0.50 -6.76 4.01
CA PHE A 425 -1.59 -6.59 4.97
C PHE A 425 -1.08 -6.82 6.40
N GLU A 426 -1.84 -6.33 7.38
CA GLU A 426 -1.58 -6.57 8.80
C GLU A 426 -2.67 -7.43 9.40
N HIS A 427 -2.27 -8.31 10.32
CA HIS A 427 -3.20 -9.02 11.20
C HIS A 427 -2.51 -9.29 12.53
N GLU A 428 -3.17 -8.96 13.66
CA GLU A 428 -2.62 -9.17 15.02
C GLU A 428 -1.23 -8.51 15.22
N ASN A 429 -1.06 -7.28 14.70
CA ASN A 429 0.20 -6.51 14.68
C ASN A 429 1.38 -7.22 13.99
N VAL A 430 1.09 -8.18 13.11
CA VAL A 430 2.06 -8.85 12.26
C VAL A 430 1.87 -8.41 10.82
N GLU A 431 2.98 -8.06 10.16
CA GLU A 431 2.97 -7.71 8.75
C GLU A 431 3.17 -8.95 7.86
N TYR A 432 2.31 -9.09 6.85
CA TYR A 432 2.38 -10.19 5.89
C TYR A 432 2.58 -9.62 4.49
N ARG A 433 3.64 -10.03 3.80
CA ARG A 433 4.02 -9.54 2.46
C ARG A 433 3.87 -10.65 1.43
N VAL A 434 3.07 -10.44 0.39
CA VAL A 434 2.89 -11.40 -0.71
C VAL A 434 3.55 -10.86 -1.98
N LEU A 435 4.52 -11.59 -2.52
CA LEU A 435 5.22 -11.16 -3.74
C LEU A 435 4.27 -11.14 -4.95
N SER A 436 4.29 -10.06 -5.73
CA SER A 436 3.52 -9.90 -6.96
C SER A 436 4.02 -10.83 -8.08
N ARG A 437 3.09 -11.33 -8.90
CA ARG A 437 3.40 -12.11 -10.11
C ARG A 437 4.24 -11.32 -11.13
N THR A 438 4.10 -10.00 -11.13
CA THR A 438 4.83 -9.10 -12.03
C THR A 438 6.26 -8.82 -11.58
N SER A 439 6.68 -9.32 -10.43
CA SER A 439 8.01 -9.03 -9.89
C SER A 439 9.10 -9.83 -10.58
N VAL A 440 10.21 -9.16 -10.87
CA VAL A 440 11.39 -9.80 -11.46
C VAL A 440 12.41 -10.03 -10.36
N TRP A 441 12.78 -11.30 -10.15
CA TRP A 441 13.72 -11.66 -9.10
C TRP A 441 15.14 -11.35 -9.59
N PRO A 442 16.00 -10.78 -8.76
CA PRO A 442 17.42 -10.71 -9.10
C PRO A 442 17.95 -12.13 -9.35
N GLU A 443 18.80 -12.31 -10.37
CA GLU A 443 19.51 -13.56 -10.55
C GLU A 443 20.44 -13.75 -9.34
N VAL A 444 20.28 -14.89 -8.65
CA VAL A 444 21.22 -15.29 -7.60
C VAL A 444 22.48 -15.75 -8.32
N VAL A 445 23.55 -14.94 -8.22
CA VAL A 445 24.88 -15.22 -8.81
C VAL A 445 25.63 -16.28 -8.01
#